data_AF-A0A410X2Z1-F1
#
_entry.id   AF-A0A410X2Z1-F1
#
_cell.length_a   1.000
_cell.length_b   1.000
_cell.length_c   1.000
_cell.angle_alpha   90.00
_cell.angle_beta   90.00
_cell.angle_gamma   90.00
#
_symmetry.space_group_name_H-M   'P 1'
#
loop_
_entity.id
_entity.type
_entity.pdbx_description
1 polymer ?
#
loop_
_entity_poly.entity_id
_entity_poly.type
_entity_poly.pdbx_seq_one_letter_code
_entity_poly.pdbx_strand_id
1 'polypeptide(L)'
;MIGLIKAGRFTAAVLFVTVGVSMLLDRAAGTHMVGQLIRWWPFLFVAAGLELIVLQFLSKSRETAVKLDPVAIFFSVIICAVVVGSQGFSQGLLSGLNFNVDAVQGRSFDKEPTELTLTPAVTRIHAINTNGRIELAAEDGDAVRIQATVWVNDDDEQEARKIADASHVEQSIQGAELTLKAVGEEYTKAWLVKNKARIDITVTLPRTASLDYLAETENGSIRAAGLRTPNLFSAHTSNGSMELTDIQGNVEAVTENGKISAGSISGAVKAQSVNGEIVVRDTGAGVNVAASNGKVSLSSVKGDAVARTDNGSITIKNVFGRVEAHTENGAVRLESAEMAGDWQASTDNGRITIRLPGGAGFKVQGSARVLHTGLPIRLEEEKLSGTVGSGEHILAIRTDGEISLETVN
;
A
#
# COMPACT_ATOMS: atom_id res chain seq x y z
N MET A 1 -42.90 -15.87 45.30
CA MET A 1 -42.80 -14.94 44.17
C MET A 1 -41.41 -14.33 44.21
N ILE A 2 -40.46 -14.88 43.44
CA ILE A 2 -39.05 -14.46 43.46
C ILE A 2 -39.00 -13.07 42.79
N GLY A 3 -38.60 -12.03 43.54
CA GLY A 3 -38.49 -10.68 43.01
C GLY A 3 -37.31 -10.57 42.05
N LEU A 4 -37.56 -10.18 40.79
CA LEU A 4 -36.51 -9.93 39.81
C LEU A 4 -36.01 -8.48 39.93
N ILE A 5 -34.71 -8.30 40.17
CA ILE A 5 -34.04 -6.99 40.05
C ILE A 5 -33.24 -7.02 38.75
N LYS A 6 -33.60 -6.13 37.80
CA LYS A 6 -32.85 -5.96 36.53
C LYS A 6 -31.70 -4.97 36.76
N ALA A 7 -30.47 -5.46 36.74
CA ALA A 7 -29.26 -4.63 36.88
C ALA A 7 -29.03 -3.75 35.63
N GLY A 8 -28.46 -2.56 35.82
CA GLY A 8 -28.02 -1.67 34.72
C GLY A 8 -29.00 -0.58 34.27
N ARG A 9 -30.30 -0.64 34.61
CA ARG A 9 -31.26 0.42 34.24
C ARG A 9 -31.01 1.73 34.97
N PHE A 10 -30.65 1.66 36.25
CA PHE A 10 -30.45 2.85 37.08
C PHE A 10 -29.11 3.53 36.75
N THR A 11 -28.04 2.75 36.61
CA THR A 11 -26.71 3.27 36.23
C THR A 11 -26.71 3.84 34.82
N ALA A 12 -27.38 3.20 33.85
CA ALA A 12 -27.55 3.77 32.52
C ALA A 12 -28.34 5.09 32.58
N ALA A 13 -29.43 5.17 33.34
CA ALA A 13 -30.23 6.38 33.48
C ALA A 13 -29.43 7.52 34.14
N VAL A 14 -28.69 7.24 35.22
CA VAL A 14 -27.81 8.23 35.87
C VAL A 14 -26.72 8.68 34.89
N LEU A 15 -26.11 7.77 34.14
CA LEU A 15 -25.11 8.13 33.13
C LEU A 15 -25.68 9.05 32.06
N PHE A 16 -26.85 8.71 31.51
CA PHE A 16 -27.50 9.51 30.48
C PHE A 16 -27.84 10.91 30.98
N VAL A 17 -28.31 11.03 32.23
CA VAL A 17 -28.59 12.33 32.83
C VAL A 17 -27.30 13.10 33.07
N THR A 18 -26.25 12.49 33.63
CA THR A 18 -24.96 13.16 33.88
C THR A 18 -24.30 13.61 32.58
N VAL A 19 -24.27 12.76 31.55
CA VAL A 19 -23.70 13.09 30.24
C VAL A 19 -24.54 14.18 29.56
N GLY A 20 -25.87 14.05 29.56
CA GLY A 20 -26.76 15.05 28.96
C GLY A 20 -26.66 16.43 29.63
N VAL A 21 -26.62 16.47 30.95
CA VAL A 21 -26.42 17.71 31.73
C VAL A 21 -25.04 18.30 31.45
N SER A 22 -24.00 17.47 31.38
CA SER A 22 -22.64 17.94 31.07
C SER A 22 -22.54 18.55 29.67
N MET A 23 -23.18 17.95 28.65
CA MET A 23 -23.20 18.50 27.29
C MET A 23 -23.99 19.82 27.20
N LEU A 24 -25.09 19.94 27.95
CA LEU A 24 -25.86 21.18 28.04
C LEU A 24 -25.06 22.31 28.70
N LEU A 25 -24.33 22.00 29.77
CA LEU A 25 -23.46 22.95 30.46
C LEU A 25 -22.25 23.35 29.59
N ASP A 26 -21.63 22.41 28.88
CA ASP A 26 -20.47 22.69 27.99
C ASP A 26 -20.87 23.64 26.84
N ARG A 27 -22.07 23.44 26.27
CA ARG A 27 -22.64 24.33 25.25
C ARG A 27 -22.98 25.71 25.80
N ALA A 28 -23.43 25.81 27.05
CA ALA A 28 -23.78 27.09 27.69
C ALA A 28 -22.55 27.87 28.17
N ALA A 29 -21.47 27.19 28.57
CA ALA A 29 -20.28 27.78 29.15
C ALA A 29 -19.11 27.98 28.14
N GLY A 30 -19.22 27.42 26.92
CA GLY A 30 -18.18 27.56 25.89
C GLY A 30 -16.86 26.86 26.21
N THR A 31 -16.90 25.85 27.10
CA THR A 31 -15.73 25.07 27.50
C THR A 31 -15.51 23.86 26.58
N HIS A 32 -14.32 23.23 26.66
CA HIS A 32 -13.99 21.97 25.98
C HIS A 32 -14.01 20.78 26.96
N MET A 33 -15.02 20.67 27.82
CA MET A 33 -15.05 19.60 28.85
C MET A 33 -15.31 18.21 28.25
N VAL A 34 -15.92 18.13 27.07
CA VAL A 34 -16.15 16.85 26.36
C VAL A 34 -14.86 16.08 26.10
N GLY A 35 -13.73 16.76 25.84
CA GLY A 35 -12.43 16.12 25.63
C GLY A 35 -11.85 15.47 26.90
N GLN A 36 -12.21 15.97 28.08
CA GLN A 36 -11.80 15.38 29.36
C GLN A 36 -12.67 14.19 29.77
N LEU A 37 -13.98 14.25 29.50
CA LEU A 37 -14.91 13.13 29.74
C LEU A 37 -14.49 11.83 29.03
N ILE A 38 -13.92 11.94 27.84
CA ILE A 38 -13.38 10.80 27.08
C ILE A 38 -12.23 10.13 27.85
N ARG A 39 -11.35 10.84 28.57
CA ARG A 39 -10.25 10.21 29.32
C ARG A 39 -10.73 9.36 30.51
N TRP A 40 -11.96 9.57 30.96
CA TRP A 40 -12.54 8.91 32.14
C TRP A 40 -13.47 7.75 31.78
N TRP A 41 -13.54 7.34 30.51
CA TRP A 41 -14.33 6.17 30.09
C TRP A 41 -14.02 4.87 30.88
N PRO A 42 -12.78 4.59 31.36
CA PRO A 42 -12.53 3.40 32.18
C PRO A 42 -13.31 3.43 33.50
N PHE A 43 -13.63 4.62 34.01
CA PHE A 43 -14.43 4.77 35.23
C PHE A 43 -15.85 4.23 35.08
N LEU A 44 -16.39 4.20 33.85
CA LEU A 44 -17.70 3.60 33.55
C LEU A 44 -17.68 2.08 33.77
N PHE A 45 -16.61 1.41 33.37
CA PHE A 45 -16.43 -0.02 33.59
C PHE A 45 -16.20 -0.33 35.07
N VAL A 46 -15.46 0.52 35.77
CA VAL A 46 -15.26 0.40 37.23
C VAL A 46 -16.58 0.59 37.98
N ALA A 47 -17.38 1.60 37.62
CA ALA A 47 -18.68 1.85 38.23
C ALA A 47 -19.68 0.72 37.96
N ALA A 48 -19.73 0.21 36.72
CA ALA A 48 -20.54 -0.95 36.37
C ALA A 48 -20.10 -2.23 37.12
N GLY A 49 -18.79 -2.44 37.26
CA GLY A 49 -18.23 -3.54 38.06
C GLY A 49 -18.58 -3.41 39.54
N LEU A 50 -18.46 -2.22 40.12
CA LEU A 50 -18.86 -1.94 41.51
C LEU A 50 -20.36 -2.16 41.72
N GLU A 51 -21.22 -1.75 40.79
CA GLU A 51 -22.66 -2.01 40.85
C GLU A 51 -22.94 -3.51 40.87
N LEU A 52 -22.26 -4.30 40.02
CA LEU A 52 -22.41 -5.76 40.01
C LEU A 52 -21.96 -6.39 41.32
N ILE A 53 -20.83 -5.94 41.89
CA ILE A 53 -20.33 -6.43 43.19
C ILE A 53 -21.32 -6.08 44.31
N VAL A 54 -21.81 -4.85 44.37
CA VAL A 54 -22.78 -4.39 45.38
C VAL A 54 -24.11 -5.14 45.25
N LEU A 55 -24.61 -5.35 44.03
CA LEU A 55 -25.83 -6.10 43.80
C LEU A 55 -25.67 -7.58 44.17
N GLN A 56 -24.52 -8.19 43.87
CA GLN A 56 -24.23 -9.58 44.24
C GLN A 56 -24.05 -9.74 45.76
N PHE A 57 -23.56 -8.71 46.45
CA PHE A 57 -23.43 -8.67 47.90
C PHE A 57 -24.79 -8.49 48.59
N LEU A 58 -25.65 -7.59 48.08
CA LEU A 58 -27.00 -7.36 48.59
C LEU A 58 -27.97 -8.49 48.25
N SER A 59 -27.77 -9.20 47.13
CA SER A 59 -28.58 -10.38 46.76
C SER A 59 -28.21 -11.63 47.55
N LYS A 60 -27.13 -11.62 48.35
CA LYS A 60 -26.76 -12.78 49.19
C LYS A 60 -27.76 -13.04 50.32
N SER A 61 -28.62 -12.07 50.67
CA SER A 61 -29.69 -12.21 51.68
C SER A 61 -31.07 -12.58 51.14
N ARG A 62 -31.25 -12.69 49.81
CA ARG A 62 -32.50 -13.18 49.19
C ARG A 62 -32.15 -14.04 47.99
N GLU A 63 -32.63 -15.28 47.92
CA GLU A 63 -32.44 -16.18 46.78
C GLU A 63 -32.96 -15.57 45.45
N THR A 64 -32.20 -14.67 44.86
CA THR A 64 -32.55 -13.93 43.65
C THR A 64 -31.37 -14.00 42.68
N ALA A 65 -31.61 -14.63 41.53
CA ALA A 65 -30.60 -14.77 40.48
C ALA A 65 -30.45 -13.44 39.72
N VAL A 66 -29.23 -12.94 39.63
CA VAL A 66 -28.89 -11.76 38.81
C VAL A 66 -28.71 -12.23 37.36
N LYS A 67 -29.54 -11.72 36.44
CA LYS A 67 -29.37 -11.90 34.99
C LYS A 67 -28.99 -10.56 34.36
N LEU A 68 -27.96 -10.56 33.51
CA LEU A 68 -27.60 -9.42 32.69
C LEU A 68 -28.68 -9.19 31.62
N ASP A 69 -29.17 -7.95 31.49
CA ASP A 69 -30.19 -7.61 30.50
C ASP A 69 -29.52 -7.40 29.12
N PRO A 70 -29.82 -8.24 28.12
CA PRO A 70 -29.22 -8.11 26.79
C PRO A 70 -29.52 -6.76 26.13
N VAL A 71 -30.62 -6.09 26.52
CA VAL A 71 -30.93 -4.73 26.07
C VAL A 71 -29.94 -3.72 26.64
N ALA A 72 -29.51 -3.88 27.90
CA ALA A 72 -28.51 -3.00 28.50
C ALA A 72 -27.12 -3.18 27.87
N ILE A 73 -26.75 -4.43 27.53
CA ILE A 73 -25.52 -4.72 26.77
C ILE A 73 -25.58 -4.11 25.37
N PHE A 74 -26.73 -4.22 24.70
CA PHE A 74 -26.92 -3.63 23.38
C PHE A 74 -26.81 -2.10 23.41
N PHE A 75 -27.43 -1.44 24.40
CA PHE A 75 -27.32 0.00 24.55
C PHE A 75 -25.92 0.46 24.97
N SER A 76 -25.19 -0.30 25.81
CA SER A 76 -23.80 0.05 26.13
C SER A 76 -22.88 -0.11 24.92
N VAL A 77 -23.10 -1.13 24.07
CA VAL A 77 -22.40 -1.28 22.78
C VAL A 77 -22.74 -0.14 21.82
N ILE A 78 -24.00 0.29 21.74
CA ILE A 78 -24.40 1.43 20.90
C ILE A 78 -23.84 2.74 21.43
N ILE A 79 -23.86 2.99 22.74
CA ILE A 79 -23.24 4.17 23.33
C ILE A 79 -21.73 4.14 23.06
N CYS A 80 -21.07 2.98 23.19
CA CYS A 80 -19.69 2.80 22.76
C CYS A 80 -19.53 3.15 21.28
N ALA A 81 -20.36 2.62 20.38
CA ALA A 81 -20.30 2.85 18.95
C ALA A 81 -20.58 4.32 18.57
N VAL A 82 -21.45 5.02 19.30
CA VAL A 82 -21.77 6.44 19.09
C VAL A 82 -20.68 7.34 19.66
N VAL A 83 -20.08 6.99 20.80
CA VAL A 83 -18.88 7.66 21.34
C VAL A 83 -17.70 7.47 20.37
N VAL A 84 -17.54 6.26 19.83
CA VAL A 84 -16.55 5.91 18.79
C VAL A 84 -16.83 6.63 17.46
N GLY A 85 -18.10 6.75 17.08
CA GLY A 85 -18.51 7.35 15.82
C GLY A 85 -18.55 8.88 15.81
N SER A 86 -18.76 9.53 16.96
CA SER A 86 -18.94 10.99 17.05
C SER A 86 -17.64 11.79 17.24
N GLN A 87 -16.54 11.14 17.59
CA GLN A 87 -15.21 11.77 17.59
C GLN A 87 -14.12 10.81 17.10
N GLY A 88 -14.05 10.57 15.79
CA GLY A 88 -12.79 10.17 15.13
C GLY A 88 -12.10 8.90 15.65
N PHE A 89 -12.77 8.00 16.39
CA PHE A 89 -12.16 6.74 16.82
C PHE A 89 -12.04 5.73 15.67
N SER A 90 -12.76 5.96 14.56
CA SER A 90 -12.46 5.31 13.27
C SER A 90 -11.10 5.74 12.71
N GLN A 91 -10.55 6.89 13.10
CA GLN A 91 -9.15 7.28 12.85
C GLN A 91 -8.20 6.80 13.95
N GLY A 92 -8.62 5.96 14.91
CA GLY A 92 -7.79 5.47 16.02
C GLY A 92 -7.61 3.95 16.02
N LEU A 93 -8.70 3.19 15.82
CA LEU A 93 -8.63 1.73 15.81
C LEU A 93 -8.39 1.15 14.40
N LEU A 94 -8.86 1.85 13.36
CA LEU A 94 -8.55 1.54 11.95
C LEU A 94 -7.42 2.39 11.39
N SER A 95 -6.91 3.40 12.10
CA SER A 95 -5.59 3.98 11.77
C SER A 95 -4.44 3.08 12.17
N GLY A 96 -4.64 2.18 13.15
CA GLY A 96 -3.78 1.02 13.35
C GLY A 96 -3.83 0.03 12.18
N LEU A 97 -4.75 0.21 11.22
CA LEU A 97 -4.86 -0.58 9.98
C LEU A 97 -4.84 0.29 8.70
N ASN A 98 -4.56 1.61 8.83
CA ASN A 98 -4.21 2.46 7.70
C ASN A 98 -2.70 2.63 7.74
N PHE A 99 -1.99 1.87 6.92
CA PHE A 99 -0.59 2.10 6.57
C PHE A 99 -0.46 3.43 5.81
N ASN A 100 -0.66 4.55 6.50
CA ASN A 100 -0.34 5.87 5.98
C ASN A 100 1.09 6.22 6.43
N VAL A 101 2.04 5.90 5.56
CA VAL A 101 3.50 5.91 5.82
C VAL A 101 4.09 7.34 5.97
N ASP A 102 3.27 8.39 5.79
CA ASP A 102 3.76 9.78 5.69
C ASP A 102 3.31 10.74 6.81
N ALA A 103 2.46 10.33 7.76
CA ALA A 103 2.06 11.18 8.89
C ALA A 103 2.92 10.89 10.13
N VAL A 104 4.18 11.36 10.14
CA VAL A 104 5.07 11.19 11.30
C VAL A 104 4.70 12.19 12.40
N GLN A 105 4.05 11.71 13.47
CA GLN A 105 4.11 12.35 14.79
C GLN A 105 5.47 12.01 15.40
N GLY A 106 6.38 12.99 15.50
CA GLY A 106 7.70 12.81 16.10
C GLY A 106 8.66 13.94 15.78
N ARG A 107 9.81 13.96 16.46
CA ARG A 107 10.92 14.89 16.22
C ARG A 107 11.92 14.26 15.25
N SER A 108 12.44 15.03 14.31
CA SER A 108 13.49 14.62 13.39
C SER A 108 14.86 15.13 13.83
N PHE A 109 15.89 14.31 13.58
CA PHE A 109 17.28 14.64 13.85
C PHE A 109 18.13 14.20 12.67
N ASP A 110 18.73 15.15 11.96
CA ASP A 110 19.66 14.86 10.87
C ASP A 110 21.01 14.43 11.44
N LYS A 111 21.58 13.39 10.83
CA LYS A 111 22.93 12.90 11.13
C LYS A 111 23.93 13.56 10.20
N GLU A 112 25.15 13.70 10.70
CA GLU A 112 26.27 14.18 9.90
C GLU A 112 26.43 13.28 8.66
N PRO A 113 26.50 13.87 7.45
CA PRO A 113 26.63 13.12 6.22
C PRO A 113 27.98 12.38 6.20
N THR A 114 27.97 11.13 5.76
CA THR A 114 29.19 10.37 5.50
C THR A 114 29.50 10.43 4.02
N GLU A 115 30.70 10.91 3.68
CA GLU A 115 31.21 10.83 2.30
C GLU A 115 32.16 9.63 2.17
N LEU A 116 31.92 8.83 1.13
CA LEU A 116 32.72 7.66 0.79
C LEU A 116 33.22 7.80 -0.65
N THR A 117 34.47 7.41 -0.86
CA THR A 117 34.98 7.18 -2.22
C THR A 117 34.78 5.70 -2.56
N LEU A 118 34.04 5.42 -3.63
CA LEU A 118 33.89 4.05 -4.12
C LEU A 118 35.25 3.52 -4.57
N THR A 119 35.68 2.41 -3.98
CA THR A 119 36.82 1.68 -4.52
C THR A 119 36.38 0.96 -5.80
N PRO A 120 37.28 0.77 -6.79
CA PRO A 120 36.94 0.04 -8.02
C PRO A 120 36.47 -1.40 -7.81
N ALA A 121 36.64 -1.96 -6.60
CA ALA A 121 36.18 -3.29 -6.24
C ALA A 121 34.69 -3.35 -5.94
N VAL A 122 34.06 -2.24 -5.52
CA VAL A 122 32.63 -2.22 -5.19
C VAL A 122 31.82 -2.13 -6.48
N THR A 123 31.01 -3.16 -6.73
CA THR A 123 30.11 -3.24 -7.91
C THR A 123 28.64 -3.26 -7.52
N ARG A 124 28.32 -3.32 -6.22
CA ARG A 124 26.95 -3.37 -5.71
C ARG A 124 26.77 -2.57 -4.42
N ILE A 125 25.62 -1.91 -4.29
CA ILE A 125 25.15 -1.30 -3.04
C ILE A 125 23.92 -2.04 -2.56
N HIS A 126 23.93 -2.39 -1.28
CA HIS A 126 22.81 -3.03 -0.59
C HIS A 126 22.34 -2.16 0.57
N ALA A 127 21.21 -1.48 0.40
CA ALA A 127 20.58 -0.65 1.41
C ALA A 127 19.45 -1.42 2.11
N ILE A 128 19.58 -1.58 3.43
CA ILE A 128 18.64 -2.32 4.27
C ILE A 128 18.07 -1.37 5.33
N ASN A 129 16.75 -1.34 5.43
CA ASN A 129 16.06 -0.58 6.45
C ASN A 129 14.91 -1.39 7.03
N THR A 130 14.61 -1.24 8.31
CA THR A 130 13.41 -1.86 8.88
C THR A 130 12.24 -0.88 8.85
N ASN A 131 12.49 0.38 9.22
CA ASN A 131 11.47 1.41 9.29
C ASN A 131 12.01 2.72 8.71
N GLY A 132 11.39 3.18 7.64
CA GLY A 132 11.72 4.43 6.98
C GLY A 132 12.12 4.26 5.52
N ARG A 133 12.26 5.41 4.87
CA ARG A 133 12.50 5.49 3.44
C ARG A 133 13.93 5.09 3.09
N ILE A 134 14.10 4.47 1.94
CA ILE A 134 15.40 4.36 1.26
C ILE A 134 15.30 5.20 -0.01
N GLU A 135 16.23 6.13 -0.19
CA GLU A 135 16.33 6.97 -1.38
C GLU A 135 17.73 6.80 -2.00
N LEU A 136 17.78 6.38 -3.26
CA LEU A 136 19.01 6.18 -4.04
C LEU A 136 18.97 7.10 -5.26
N ALA A 137 19.80 8.14 -5.30
CA ALA A 137 19.77 9.12 -6.37
C ALA A 137 21.17 9.36 -6.96
N ALA A 138 21.24 9.54 -8.27
CA ALA A 138 22.46 9.96 -8.92
C ALA A 138 22.56 11.50 -9.03
N GLU A 139 23.73 12.06 -8.73
CA GLU A 139 24.05 13.48 -8.83
C GLU A 139 25.40 13.70 -9.54
N ASP A 140 25.67 14.95 -9.91
CA ASP A 140 26.97 15.37 -10.44
C ASP A 140 27.98 15.47 -9.30
N GLY A 141 29.07 14.71 -9.40
CA GLY A 141 30.12 14.64 -8.39
C GLY A 141 30.81 13.28 -8.43
N ASP A 142 31.87 13.15 -7.64
CA ASP A 142 32.73 11.95 -7.63
C ASP A 142 32.61 11.13 -6.33
N ALA A 143 31.92 11.66 -5.32
CA ALA A 143 31.77 11.02 -4.02
C ALA A 143 30.38 10.41 -3.84
N VAL A 144 30.31 9.32 -3.09
CA VAL A 144 29.06 8.78 -2.56
C VAL A 144 28.77 9.49 -1.24
N ARG A 145 27.58 10.07 -1.10
CA ARG A 145 27.13 10.71 0.14
C ARG A 145 26.00 9.93 0.74
N ILE A 146 26.13 9.58 2.02
CA ILE A 146 25.10 8.92 2.80
C ILE A 146 24.61 9.91 3.85
N GLN A 147 23.32 10.23 3.80
CA GLN A 147 22.64 11.06 4.78
C GLN A 147 21.54 10.24 5.44
N ALA A 148 21.39 10.42 6.75
CA ALA A 148 20.34 9.75 7.51
C ALA A 148 19.57 10.78 8.35
N THR A 149 18.25 10.68 8.33
CA THR A 149 17.36 11.46 9.21
C THR A 149 16.65 10.51 10.13
N VAL A 150 16.85 10.67 11.44
CA VAL A 150 16.23 9.82 12.46
C VAL A 150 14.97 10.50 12.99
N TRP A 151 13.85 9.78 12.95
CA TRP A 151 12.58 10.20 13.49
C TRP A 151 12.27 9.43 14.77
N VAL A 152 12.03 10.17 15.85
CA VAL A 152 11.67 9.62 17.16
C VAL A 152 10.32 10.17 17.58
N ASN A 153 9.36 9.27 17.82
CA ASN A 153 8.06 9.62 18.36
C ASN A 153 8.15 9.71 19.89
N ASP A 154 8.79 10.78 20.37
CA ASP A 154 8.83 11.16 21.78
C ASP A 154 8.63 12.68 21.92
N ASP A 155 7.90 13.07 22.97
CA ASP A 155 7.54 14.47 23.22
C ASP A 155 8.68 15.21 23.92
N ASP A 156 9.53 14.49 24.68
CA ASP A 156 10.73 15.03 25.33
C ASP A 156 11.90 15.11 24.34
N GLU A 157 12.43 16.31 24.14
CA GLU A 157 13.54 16.55 23.23
C GLU A 157 14.83 15.85 23.62
N GLN A 158 15.12 15.80 24.93
CA GLN A 158 16.39 15.26 25.42
C GLN A 158 16.41 13.75 25.28
N GLU A 159 15.31 13.08 25.63
CA GLU A 159 15.17 11.64 25.43
C GLU A 159 15.11 11.29 23.94
N ALA A 160 14.35 12.04 23.13
CA ALA A 160 14.31 11.86 21.69
C ALA A 160 15.71 11.99 21.05
N ARG A 161 16.51 12.96 21.49
CA ARG A 161 17.88 13.15 21.02
C ARG A 161 18.80 12.01 21.44
N LYS A 162 18.70 11.48 22.67
CA LYS A 162 19.48 10.30 23.09
C LYS A 162 19.17 9.07 22.22
N ILE A 163 17.89 8.81 21.95
CA ILE A 163 17.44 7.71 21.08
C ILE A 163 17.96 7.93 19.66
N ALA A 164 17.86 9.16 19.15
CA ALA A 164 18.40 9.51 17.85
C ALA A 164 19.91 9.31 17.80
N ASP A 165 20.66 9.71 18.83
CA ASP A 165 22.11 9.56 18.95
C ASP A 165 22.58 8.11 19.01
N ALA A 166 21.79 7.22 19.62
CA ALA A 166 22.02 5.78 19.59
C ALA A 166 21.69 5.14 18.21
N SER A 167 20.78 5.76 17.45
CA SER A 167 20.39 5.30 16.11
C SER A 167 21.43 5.71 15.05
N HIS A 168 21.79 4.79 14.17
CA HIS A 168 22.86 5.00 13.19
C HIS A 168 22.69 4.14 11.93
N VAL A 169 23.52 4.40 10.91
CA VAL A 169 23.62 3.58 9.70
C VAL A 169 24.97 2.85 9.73
N GLU A 170 24.93 1.54 9.87
CA GLU A 170 26.11 0.68 9.78
C GLU A 170 26.57 0.58 8.32
N GLN A 171 27.88 0.67 8.11
CA GLN A 171 28.52 0.60 6.79
C GLN A 171 29.51 -0.57 6.82
N SER A 172 29.37 -1.50 5.89
CA SER A 172 30.24 -2.68 5.79
C SER A 172 30.56 -2.96 4.34
N ILE A 173 31.85 -3.11 4.03
CA ILE A 173 32.32 -3.52 2.70
C ILE A 173 32.78 -4.97 2.80
N GLN A 174 32.12 -5.86 2.07
CA GLN A 174 32.49 -7.27 1.99
C GLN A 174 32.68 -7.65 0.51
N GLY A 175 33.94 -7.85 0.11
CA GLY A 175 34.27 -8.13 -1.28
C GLY A 175 33.85 -6.99 -2.20
N ALA A 176 32.86 -7.23 -3.05
CA ALA A 176 32.36 -6.28 -4.05
C ALA A 176 31.05 -5.57 -3.64
N GLU A 177 30.54 -5.81 -2.43
CA GLU A 177 29.28 -5.24 -1.95
C GLU A 177 29.53 -4.24 -0.82
N LEU A 178 28.94 -3.05 -0.94
CA LEU A 178 28.78 -2.07 0.14
C LEU A 178 27.38 -2.23 0.74
N THR A 179 27.31 -2.67 1.99
CA THR A 179 26.06 -2.78 2.75
C THR A 179 25.86 -1.55 3.62
N LEU A 180 24.68 -0.95 3.53
CA LEU A 180 24.20 0.19 4.32
C LEU A 180 22.97 -0.26 5.12
N LYS A 181 23.12 -0.41 6.43
CA LYS A 181 22.04 -0.94 7.28
C LYS A 181 21.60 0.11 8.30
N ALA A 182 20.34 0.54 8.24
CA ALA A 182 19.75 1.39 9.27
C ALA A 182 19.50 0.59 10.55
N VAL A 183 20.05 1.06 11.67
CA VAL A 183 19.89 0.50 13.02
C VAL A 183 19.23 1.56 13.90
N GLY A 184 17.90 1.47 14.01
CA GLY A 184 17.10 2.33 14.89
C GLY A 184 17.03 1.80 16.32
N GLU A 185 17.27 2.66 17.30
CA GLU A 185 17.25 2.30 18.72
C GLU A 185 15.83 1.96 19.20
N GLU A 186 15.70 0.93 20.04
CA GLU A 186 14.46 0.55 20.71
C GLU A 186 14.20 1.45 21.92
N TYR A 187 12.97 1.95 22.06
CA TYR A 187 12.55 2.72 23.22
C TYR A 187 11.11 2.39 23.61
N THR A 188 10.76 2.58 24.88
CA THR A 188 9.42 2.24 25.39
C THR A 188 8.68 3.52 25.76
N LYS A 189 7.49 3.75 25.19
CA LYS A 189 6.63 4.89 25.52
C LYS A 189 5.40 4.39 26.27
N ALA A 190 5.21 4.88 27.51
CA ALA A 190 4.14 4.47 28.43
C ALA A 190 4.06 2.93 28.63
N TRP A 191 3.26 2.46 29.59
CA TRP A 191 3.27 1.05 30.02
C TRP A 191 2.95 0.09 28.84
N LEU A 192 4.00 -0.61 28.36
CA LEU A 192 4.03 -1.81 27.49
C LEU A 192 4.17 -1.66 25.96
N VAL A 193 4.34 -0.47 25.36
CA VAL A 193 4.57 -0.37 23.89
C VAL A 193 6.05 -0.13 23.59
N LYS A 194 6.71 -1.12 22.97
CA LYS A 194 8.05 -0.97 22.39
C LYS A 194 7.93 -0.30 21.02
N ASN A 195 8.65 0.80 20.86
CA ASN A 195 8.82 1.52 19.61
C ASN A 195 10.27 1.39 19.14
N LYS A 196 10.49 1.59 17.85
CA LYS A 196 11.82 1.75 17.25
C LYS A 196 11.90 3.09 16.57
N ALA A 197 13.06 3.74 16.66
CA ALA A 197 13.33 4.91 15.86
C ALA A 197 13.22 4.56 14.36
N ARG A 198 12.59 5.44 13.58
CA ARG A 198 12.55 5.36 12.12
C ARG A 198 13.79 6.08 11.58
N ILE A 199 14.42 5.52 10.55
CA ILE A 199 15.56 6.16 9.88
C ILE A 199 15.21 6.29 8.41
N ASP A 200 15.24 7.50 7.87
CA ASP A 200 15.20 7.69 6.42
C ASP A 200 16.66 7.77 5.91
N ILE A 201 17.03 6.88 4.98
CA ILE A 201 18.37 6.83 4.38
C ILE A 201 18.32 7.44 2.99
N THR A 202 19.19 8.41 2.73
CA THR A 202 19.43 8.98 1.40
C THR A 202 20.87 8.68 0.98
N VAL A 203 21.03 8.03 -0.16
CA VAL A 203 22.33 7.71 -0.75
C VAL A 203 22.43 8.42 -2.09
N THR A 204 23.30 9.42 -2.15
CA THR A 204 23.65 10.14 -3.36
C THR A 204 24.88 9.50 -4.00
N LEU A 205 24.79 9.22 -5.30
CA LEU A 205 25.79 8.49 -6.07
C LEU A 205 26.30 9.35 -7.23
N PRO A 206 27.57 9.21 -7.64
CA PRO A 206 28.04 9.78 -8.89
C PRO A 206 27.21 9.30 -10.08
N ARG A 207 26.78 10.20 -10.99
CA ARG A 207 26.10 9.82 -12.25
C ARG A 207 26.89 8.87 -13.15
N THR A 208 28.21 8.84 -12.97
CA THR A 208 29.14 7.94 -13.69
C THR A 208 29.20 6.55 -13.06
N ALA A 209 28.69 6.37 -11.84
CA ALA A 209 28.67 5.08 -11.18
C ALA A 209 27.76 4.11 -11.94
N SER A 210 28.27 2.91 -12.20
CA SER A 210 27.53 1.81 -12.78
C SER A 210 27.61 0.62 -11.83
N LEU A 211 26.56 0.41 -11.06
CA LEU A 211 26.52 -0.55 -9.95
C LEU A 211 25.20 -1.31 -9.98
N ASP A 212 25.17 -2.49 -9.38
CA ASP A 212 23.92 -3.13 -9.01
C ASP A 212 23.40 -2.56 -7.68
N TYR A 213 22.07 -2.55 -7.53
CA TYR A 213 21.44 -1.97 -6.35
C TYR A 213 20.44 -2.96 -5.78
N LEU A 214 20.51 -3.15 -4.47
CA LEU A 214 19.54 -3.91 -3.69
C LEU A 214 19.01 -2.99 -2.58
N ALA A 215 17.71 -2.68 -2.61
CA ALA A 215 17.05 -1.86 -1.60
C ALA A 215 15.95 -2.68 -0.93
N GLU A 216 16.04 -2.87 0.38
CA GLU A 216 15.12 -3.69 1.16
C GLU A 216 14.58 -2.89 2.34
N THR A 217 13.26 -2.78 2.45
CA THR A 217 12.63 -2.16 3.63
C THR A 217 11.37 -2.85 4.11
N GLU A 218 11.21 -3.13 5.40
CA GLU A 218 9.95 -3.73 5.88
C GLU A 218 8.81 -2.71 5.86
N ASN A 219 9.03 -1.51 6.41
CA ASN A 219 8.02 -0.46 6.53
C ASN A 219 8.58 0.89 6.05
N GLY A 220 8.51 1.15 4.75
CA GLY A 220 8.99 2.40 4.18
C GLY A 220 8.92 2.45 2.66
N SER A 221 8.99 3.67 2.12
CA SER A 221 9.05 3.84 0.67
C SER A 221 10.46 3.60 0.13
N ILE A 222 10.57 3.14 -1.11
CA ILE A 222 11.84 3.10 -1.84
C ILE A 222 11.75 4.08 -3.00
N ARG A 223 12.68 5.02 -3.09
CA ARG A 223 12.83 5.92 -4.23
C ARG A 223 14.17 5.70 -4.90
N ALA A 224 14.16 5.63 -6.23
CA ALA A 224 15.38 5.58 -7.01
C ALA A 224 15.29 6.45 -8.26
N ALA A 225 16.35 7.23 -8.53
CA ALA A 225 16.38 8.17 -9.64
C ALA A 225 17.76 8.29 -10.30
N GLY A 226 17.80 8.22 -11.64
CA GLY A 226 18.99 8.54 -12.44
C GLY A 226 20.12 7.51 -12.36
N LEU A 227 19.82 6.29 -11.93
CA LEU A 227 20.83 5.26 -11.65
C LEU A 227 21.21 4.47 -12.91
N ARG A 228 22.45 3.94 -12.94
CA ARG A 228 22.91 3.03 -14.00
C ARG A 228 23.26 1.68 -13.40
N THR A 229 22.65 0.62 -13.91
CA THR A 229 22.91 -0.74 -13.45
C THR A 229 23.29 -1.65 -14.62
N PRO A 230 24.45 -2.33 -14.55
CA PRO A 230 24.87 -3.25 -15.59
C PRO A 230 24.00 -4.52 -15.63
N ASN A 231 23.43 -4.94 -14.48
CA ASN A 231 22.61 -6.16 -14.41
C ASN A 231 21.19 -5.86 -13.93
N LEU A 232 21.02 -5.41 -12.70
CA LEU A 232 19.71 -5.30 -12.04
C LEU A 232 19.69 -4.27 -10.91
N PHE A 233 18.65 -3.44 -10.91
CA PHE A 233 18.15 -2.73 -9.74
C PHE A 233 17.02 -3.55 -9.10
N SER A 234 17.19 -3.94 -7.84
CA SER A 234 16.25 -4.77 -7.09
C SER A 234 15.71 -4.00 -5.89
N ALA A 235 14.38 -3.88 -5.77
CA ALA A 235 13.72 -3.22 -4.65
C ALA A 235 12.62 -4.10 -4.05
N HIS A 236 12.63 -4.22 -2.72
CA HIS A 236 11.72 -5.05 -1.96
C HIS A 236 11.16 -4.29 -0.76
N THR A 237 9.84 -4.30 -0.57
CA THR A 237 9.24 -3.83 0.67
C THR A 237 8.00 -4.61 1.09
N SER A 238 7.74 -4.76 2.39
CA SER A 238 6.45 -5.32 2.83
C SER A 238 5.37 -4.23 2.80
N ASN A 239 5.65 -3.07 3.38
CA ASN A 239 4.68 -1.99 3.51
C ASN A 239 5.28 -0.65 3.05
N GLY A 240 4.99 -0.28 1.81
CA GLY A 240 5.49 0.96 1.24
C GLY A 240 5.37 1.06 -0.26
N SER A 241 5.34 2.29 -0.76
CA SER A 241 5.37 2.58 -2.19
C SER A 241 6.79 2.58 -2.74
N MET A 242 6.91 2.22 -4.02
CA MET A 242 8.16 2.31 -4.77
C MET A 242 8.02 3.30 -5.92
N GLU A 243 8.98 4.20 -6.06
CA GLU A 243 9.07 5.17 -7.14
C GLU A 243 10.44 5.06 -7.79
N LEU A 244 10.48 4.45 -8.98
CA LEU A 244 11.70 4.08 -9.70
C LEU A 244 11.70 4.80 -11.04
N THR A 245 12.56 5.80 -11.20
CA THR A 245 12.56 6.67 -12.39
C THR A 245 13.94 6.80 -13.00
N ASP A 246 14.04 6.84 -14.32
CA ASP A 246 15.30 7.10 -15.05
C ASP A 246 16.40 6.11 -14.65
N ILE A 247 16.11 4.81 -14.78
CA ILE A 247 17.08 3.75 -14.47
C ILE A 247 17.59 3.14 -15.79
N GLN A 248 18.90 3.25 -15.98
CA GLN A 248 19.59 2.64 -17.10
C GLN A 248 19.97 1.19 -16.75
N GLY A 249 19.01 0.28 -16.91
CA GLY A 249 19.20 -1.15 -16.81
C GLY A 249 17.89 -1.86 -16.54
N ASN A 250 17.95 -3.10 -16.05
CA ASN A 250 16.75 -3.85 -15.67
C ASN A 250 16.30 -3.51 -14.24
N VAL A 251 15.01 -3.66 -13.98
CA VAL A 251 14.39 -3.37 -12.68
C VAL A 251 13.52 -4.54 -12.22
N GLU A 252 13.70 -4.94 -10.97
CA GLU A 252 12.78 -5.81 -10.23
C GLU A 252 12.25 -5.08 -8.99
N ALA A 253 10.93 -5.05 -8.82
CA ALA A 253 10.25 -4.33 -7.74
C ALA A 253 9.14 -5.18 -7.12
N VAL A 254 9.20 -5.45 -5.82
CA VAL A 254 8.23 -6.32 -5.14
C VAL A 254 7.71 -5.68 -3.86
N THR A 255 6.39 -5.53 -3.74
CA THR A 255 5.75 -5.07 -2.51
C THR A 255 4.58 -5.96 -2.09
N GLU A 256 4.30 -6.09 -0.79
CA GLU A 256 3.04 -6.68 -0.35
C GLU A 256 1.94 -5.62 -0.36
N ASN A 257 2.18 -4.49 0.32
CA ASN A 257 1.22 -3.41 0.48
C ASN A 257 1.82 -2.08 0.02
N GLY A 258 1.56 -1.73 -1.24
CA GLY A 258 1.98 -0.44 -1.76
C GLY A 258 1.91 -0.32 -3.27
N LYS A 259 1.95 0.93 -3.72
CA LYS A 259 2.00 1.27 -5.14
C LYS A 259 3.44 1.10 -5.66
N ILE A 260 3.58 0.48 -6.82
CA ILE A 260 4.83 0.49 -7.59
C ILE A 260 4.65 1.43 -8.79
N SER A 261 5.53 2.41 -8.93
CA SER A 261 5.61 3.30 -10.08
C SER A 261 7.01 3.21 -10.68
N ALA A 262 7.13 2.64 -11.88
CA ALA A 262 8.37 2.56 -12.64
C ALA A 262 8.25 3.38 -13.93
N GLY A 263 9.19 4.28 -14.20
CA GLY A 263 9.15 5.21 -15.33
C GLY A 263 10.50 5.43 -15.99
N SER A 264 10.54 5.53 -17.32
CA SER A 264 11.79 5.79 -18.06
C SER A 264 12.88 4.76 -17.74
N ILE A 265 12.58 3.49 -17.96
CA ILE A 265 13.49 2.38 -17.67
C ILE A 265 14.09 1.88 -18.98
N SER A 266 15.42 1.88 -19.14
CA SER A 266 16.02 1.49 -20.42
C SER A 266 15.96 -0.03 -20.71
N GLY A 267 15.84 -0.85 -19.66
CA GLY A 267 15.79 -2.31 -19.75
C GLY A 267 14.40 -2.89 -19.49
N ALA A 268 14.38 -4.14 -19.04
CA ALA A 268 13.16 -4.86 -18.71
C ALA A 268 12.68 -4.53 -17.29
N VAL A 269 11.36 -4.59 -17.07
CA VAL A 269 10.75 -4.36 -15.75
C VAL A 269 9.98 -5.60 -15.32
N LYS A 270 10.27 -6.08 -14.11
CA LYS A 270 9.47 -7.07 -13.39
C LYS A 270 8.90 -6.42 -12.13
N ALA A 271 7.58 -6.40 -11.97
CA ALA A 271 6.97 -5.80 -10.77
C ALA A 271 5.85 -6.67 -10.18
N GLN A 272 5.80 -6.77 -8.85
CA GLN A 272 4.80 -7.56 -8.14
C GLN A 272 4.22 -6.80 -6.94
N SER A 273 2.89 -6.83 -6.78
CA SER A 273 2.19 -6.18 -5.66
C SER A 273 0.98 -6.98 -5.19
N VAL A 274 0.83 -7.30 -3.91
CA VAL A 274 -0.40 -7.97 -3.44
C VAL A 274 -1.56 -6.97 -3.38
N ASN A 275 -1.35 -5.87 -2.66
CA ASN A 275 -2.36 -4.85 -2.38
C ASN A 275 -1.92 -3.44 -2.80
N GLY A 276 -1.65 -3.24 -4.09
CA GLY A 276 -1.43 -1.89 -4.59
C GLY A 276 -1.31 -1.78 -6.10
N GLU A 277 -1.49 -0.55 -6.59
CA GLU A 277 -1.43 -0.26 -8.03
C GLU A 277 -0.01 -0.46 -8.56
N ILE A 278 0.12 -1.10 -9.73
CA ILE A 278 1.37 -1.16 -10.49
C ILE A 278 1.22 -0.26 -11.71
N VAL A 279 2.13 0.70 -11.84
CA VAL A 279 2.20 1.62 -12.97
C VAL A 279 3.59 1.55 -13.59
N VAL A 280 3.67 1.15 -14.85
CA VAL A 280 4.94 1.12 -15.59
C VAL A 280 4.81 1.95 -16.86
N ARG A 281 5.75 2.88 -17.06
CA ARG A 281 5.77 3.77 -18.22
C ARG A 281 7.16 3.82 -18.87
N ASP A 282 7.17 3.90 -20.20
CA ASP A 282 8.35 4.19 -21.01
C ASP A 282 9.50 3.20 -20.72
N THR A 283 9.36 1.98 -21.23
CA THR A 283 10.38 0.92 -21.06
C THR A 283 11.10 0.62 -22.36
N GLY A 284 12.41 0.44 -22.29
CA GLY A 284 13.25 0.11 -23.44
C GLY A 284 13.18 -1.36 -23.86
N ALA A 285 12.72 -2.24 -22.97
CA ALA A 285 12.47 -3.65 -23.25
C ALA A 285 11.09 -4.10 -22.73
N GLY A 286 10.91 -5.39 -22.52
CA GLY A 286 9.64 -5.98 -22.08
C GLY A 286 9.30 -5.76 -20.60
N VAL A 287 8.03 -5.98 -20.27
CA VAL A 287 7.46 -5.78 -18.94
C VAL A 287 6.70 -7.03 -18.50
N ASN A 288 6.92 -7.47 -17.27
CA ASN A 288 6.18 -8.57 -16.63
C ASN A 288 5.68 -8.13 -15.25
N VAL A 289 4.36 -8.00 -15.11
CA VAL A 289 3.74 -7.52 -13.87
C VAL A 289 2.65 -8.45 -13.37
N ALA A 290 2.57 -8.58 -12.06
CA ALA A 290 1.52 -9.34 -11.38
C ALA A 290 1.01 -8.58 -10.16
N ALA A 291 -0.32 -8.49 -10.00
CA ALA A 291 -0.92 -7.93 -8.79
C ALA A 291 -2.13 -8.72 -8.31
N SER A 292 -2.39 -8.89 -7.02
CA SER A 292 -3.63 -9.60 -6.61
C SER A 292 -4.85 -8.69 -6.62
N ASN A 293 -4.81 -7.60 -5.85
CA ASN A 293 -5.96 -6.70 -5.67
C ASN A 293 -5.77 -5.31 -6.30
N GLY A 294 -4.62 -5.07 -6.91
CA GLY A 294 -4.22 -3.78 -7.46
C GLY A 294 -4.51 -3.61 -8.94
N LYS A 295 -4.83 -2.38 -9.36
CA LYS A 295 -4.89 -2.02 -10.78
C LYS A 295 -3.49 -2.10 -11.41
N VAL A 296 -3.43 -2.57 -12.65
CA VAL A 296 -2.22 -2.57 -13.47
C VAL A 296 -2.37 -1.57 -14.62
N SER A 297 -1.41 -0.67 -14.78
CA SER A 297 -1.35 0.28 -15.89
C SER A 297 0.03 0.24 -16.56
N LEU A 298 0.08 -0.21 -17.82
CA LEU A 298 1.28 -0.25 -18.64
C LEU A 298 1.15 0.76 -19.78
N SER A 299 2.18 1.56 -20.04
CA SER A 299 2.20 2.45 -21.21
C SER A 299 3.58 2.59 -21.85
N SER A 300 3.64 2.63 -23.19
CA SER A 300 4.87 2.87 -23.96
C SER A 300 5.94 1.81 -23.69
N VAL A 301 5.59 0.54 -23.93
CA VAL A 301 6.49 -0.61 -23.73
C VAL A 301 7.09 -1.02 -25.07
N LYS A 302 8.41 -0.93 -25.23
CA LYS A 302 9.08 -1.27 -26.50
C LYS A 302 9.14 -2.78 -26.81
N GLY A 303 9.02 -3.63 -25.79
CA GLY A 303 9.03 -5.09 -25.95
C GLY A 303 7.69 -5.75 -25.65
N ASP A 304 7.74 -7.03 -25.28
CA ASP A 304 6.55 -7.78 -24.85
C ASP A 304 6.00 -7.27 -23.50
N ALA A 305 4.68 -7.28 -23.34
CA ALA A 305 4.00 -6.90 -22.11
C ALA A 305 3.14 -8.05 -21.56
N VAL A 306 3.47 -8.53 -20.36
CA VAL A 306 2.69 -9.52 -19.61
C VAL A 306 2.14 -8.86 -18.35
N ALA A 307 0.82 -8.86 -18.20
CA ALA A 307 0.11 -8.28 -17.06
C ALA A 307 -0.91 -9.28 -16.51
N ARG A 308 -0.82 -9.58 -15.21
CA ARG A 308 -1.77 -10.46 -14.52
C ARG A 308 -2.33 -9.80 -13.28
N THR A 309 -3.62 -9.95 -13.02
CA THR A 309 -4.19 -9.62 -11.71
C THR A 309 -5.45 -10.38 -11.35
N ASP A 310 -5.66 -10.71 -10.10
CA ASP A 310 -6.85 -11.49 -9.71
C ASP A 310 -8.10 -10.60 -9.77
N ASN A 311 -8.08 -9.47 -9.05
CA ASN A 311 -9.26 -8.59 -8.89
C ASN A 311 -9.11 -7.20 -9.52
N GLY A 312 -7.89 -6.82 -9.91
CA GLY A 312 -7.60 -5.50 -10.45
C GLY A 312 -8.01 -5.32 -11.92
N SER A 313 -8.22 -4.07 -12.35
CA SER A 313 -8.32 -3.81 -13.81
C SER A 313 -6.93 -3.72 -14.44
N ILE A 314 -6.83 -4.16 -15.70
CA ILE A 314 -5.61 -4.05 -16.51
C ILE A 314 -5.85 -3.00 -17.59
N THR A 315 -4.95 -2.02 -17.69
CA THR A 315 -4.91 -1.09 -18.82
C THR A 315 -3.51 -1.12 -19.45
N ILE A 316 -3.44 -1.43 -20.73
CA ILE A 316 -2.19 -1.48 -21.49
C ILE A 316 -2.32 -0.54 -22.69
N LYS A 317 -1.34 0.36 -22.83
CA LYS A 317 -1.29 1.34 -23.90
C LYS A 317 0.03 1.32 -24.66
N ASN A 318 -0.01 1.37 -25.99
CA ASN A 318 1.18 1.52 -26.85
C ASN A 318 2.29 0.50 -26.51
N VAL A 319 2.07 -0.75 -26.90
CA VAL A 319 3.04 -1.85 -26.75
C VAL A 319 3.52 -2.25 -28.14
N PHE A 320 4.84 -2.31 -28.30
CA PHE A 320 5.53 -2.59 -29.57
C PHE A 320 6.03 -4.04 -29.62
N GLY A 321 5.21 -4.98 -29.14
CA GLY A 321 5.50 -6.40 -29.03
C GLY A 321 4.25 -7.21 -28.73
N ARG A 322 4.43 -8.42 -28.21
CA ARG A 322 3.31 -9.28 -27.78
C ARG A 322 2.67 -8.74 -26.52
N VAL A 323 1.36 -8.98 -26.37
CA VAL A 323 0.60 -8.60 -25.18
C VAL A 323 -0.08 -9.82 -24.59
N GLU A 324 0.11 -10.07 -23.30
CA GLU A 324 -0.68 -11.03 -22.53
C GLU A 324 -1.28 -10.31 -21.32
N ALA A 325 -2.60 -10.17 -21.29
CA ALA A 325 -3.34 -9.53 -20.21
C ALA A 325 -4.38 -10.50 -19.63
N HIS A 326 -4.30 -10.79 -18.34
CA HIS A 326 -5.21 -11.72 -17.67
C HIS A 326 -5.71 -11.19 -16.34
N THR A 327 -7.03 -11.23 -16.12
CA THR A 327 -7.59 -11.01 -14.79
C THR A 327 -8.84 -11.81 -14.48
N GLU A 328 -9.03 -12.31 -13.26
CA GLU A 328 -10.23 -13.09 -12.94
C GLU A 328 -11.48 -12.20 -12.99
N ASN A 329 -11.47 -11.05 -12.31
CA ASN A 329 -12.67 -10.23 -12.11
C ASN A 329 -12.62 -8.82 -12.72
N GLY A 330 -11.43 -8.33 -13.07
CA GLY A 330 -11.25 -6.96 -13.54
C GLY A 330 -11.57 -6.73 -15.02
N ALA A 331 -11.76 -5.47 -15.39
CA ALA A 331 -11.82 -5.11 -16.81
C ALA A 331 -10.41 -5.10 -17.43
N VAL A 332 -10.30 -5.54 -18.69
CA VAL A 332 -9.08 -5.45 -19.50
C VAL A 332 -9.29 -4.40 -20.59
N ARG A 333 -8.40 -3.41 -20.66
CA ARG A 333 -8.37 -2.40 -21.72
C ARG A 333 -7.04 -2.40 -22.44
N LEU A 334 -7.06 -2.66 -23.74
CA LEU A 334 -5.89 -2.59 -24.62
C LEU A 334 -6.09 -1.49 -25.66
N GLU A 335 -5.08 -0.65 -25.88
CA GLU A 335 -5.11 0.44 -26.86
C GLU A 335 -3.69 0.65 -27.41
N SER A 336 -3.48 0.56 -28.73
CA SER A 336 -2.16 0.81 -29.30
C SER A 336 -2.28 1.44 -30.68
N ALA A 337 -1.32 2.30 -31.03
CA ALA A 337 -1.21 2.88 -32.36
C ALA A 337 -0.81 1.84 -33.44
N GLU A 338 -0.20 0.73 -33.03
CA GLU A 338 0.14 -0.40 -33.88
C GLU A 338 -0.01 -1.73 -33.13
N MET A 339 -0.20 -2.81 -33.89
CA MET A 339 -0.20 -4.18 -33.38
C MET A 339 1.05 -4.86 -33.93
N ALA A 340 2.16 -4.80 -33.19
CA ALA A 340 3.46 -5.33 -33.61
C ALA A 340 3.69 -6.81 -33.21
N GLY A 341 2.67 -7.48 -32.68
CA GLY A 341 2.74 -8.86 -32.22
C GLY A 341 1.37 -9.39 -31.80
N ASP A 342 1.33 -10.67 -31.43
CA ASP A 342 0.11 -11.34 -30.99
C ASP A 342 -0.39 -10.80 -29.65
N TRP A 343 -1.71 -10.62 -29.54
CA TRP A 343 -2.36 -10.12 -28.34
C TRP A 343 -3.29 -11.17 -27.76
N GLN A 344 -3.15 -11.41 -26.46
CA GLN A 344 -4.00 -12.26 -25.67
C GLN A 344 -4.61 -11.45 -24.53
N ALA A 345 -5.94 -11.45 -24.44
CA ALA A 345 -6.68 -10.80 -23.35
C ALA A 345 -7.70 -11.78 -22.78
N SER A 346 -7.70 -11.98 -21.47
CA SER A 346 -8.70 -12.82 -20.82
C SER A 346 -9.19 -12.26 -19.49
N THR A 347 -10.48 -12.45 -19.24
CA THR A 347 -11.06 -12.28 -17.91
C THR A 347 -12.28 -13.14 -17.71
N ASP A 348 -12.47 -13.72 -16.53
CA ASP A 348 -13.62 -14.59 -16.30
C ASP A 348 -14.91 -13.77 -16.31
N ASN A 349 -14.98 -12.71 -15.49
CA ASN A 349 -16.21 -11.94 -15.29
C ASN A 349 -16.17 -10.52 -15.86
N GLY A 350 -14.99 -10.00 -16.20
CA GLY A 350 -14.80 -8.61 -16.59
C GLY A 350 -15.20 -8.29 -18.03
N ARG A 351 -15.24 -6.99 -18.36
CA ARG A 351 -15.34 -6.53 -19.75
C ARG A 351 -13.95 -6.44 -20.37
N ILE A 352 -13.81 -6.91 -21.61
CA ILE A 352 -12.62 -6.67 -22.42
C ILE A 352 -12.92 -5.59 -23.46
N THR A 353 -12.12 -4.54 -23.48
CA THR A 353 -12.19 -3.46 -24.48
C THR A 353 -10.86 -3.36 -25.21
N ILE A 354 -10.88 -3.53 -26.53
CA ILE A 354 -9.67 -3.45 -27.36
C ILE A 354 -9.90 -2.40 -28.43
N ARG A 355 -9.00 -1.42 -28.44
CA ARG A 355 -8.92 -0.35 -29.44
C ARG A 355 -7.75 -0.63 -30.36
N LEU A 356 -8.09 -1.04 -31.57
CA LEU A 356 -7.16 -1.53 -32.58
C LEU A 356 -6.78 -0.42 -33.55
N PRO A 357 -5.56 -0.43 -34.12
CA PRO A 357 -5.21 0.49 -35.20
C PRO A 357 -6.08 0.25 -36.44
N GLY A 358 -6.54 1.32 -37.12
CA GLY A 358 -7.36 1.18 -38.33
C GLY A 358 -6.70 0.40 -39.47
N GLY A 359 -5.37 0.35 -39.53
CA GLY A 359 -4.60 -0.38 -40.55
C GLY A 359 -4.14 -1.79 -40.14
N ALA A 360 -4.46 -2.26 -38.93
CA ALA A 360 -3.93 -3.53 -38.43
C ALA A 360 -4.56 -4.75 -39.14
N GLY A 361 -3.73 -5.74 -39.46
CA GLY A 361 -4.16 -7.02 -40.01
C GLY A 361 -4.04 -8.13 -38.97
N PHE A 362 -5.16 -8.76 -38.60
CA PHE A 362 -5.18 -9.77 -37.56
C PHE A 362 -6.30 -10.80 -37.73
N LYS A 363 -6.06 -11.99 -37.19
CA LYS A 363 -7.06 -13.04 -37.03
C LYS A 363 -7.57 -13.02 -35.59
N VAL A 364 -8.89 -12.91 -35.42
CA VAL A 364 -9.53 -12.96 -34.11
C VAL A 364 -10.00 -14.36 -33.81
N GLN A 365 -9.74 -14.82 -32.59
CA GLN A 365 -10.28 -16.07 -32.06
C GLN A 365 -10.59 -15.91 -30.57
N GLY A 366 -11.66 -16.54 -30.10
CA GLY A 366 -12.04 -16.33 -28.71
C GLY A 366 -13.39 -16.86 -28.31
N SER A 367 -13.83 -16.44 -27.12
CA SER A 367 -15.19 -16.65 -26.66
C SER A 367 -15.70 -15.47 -25.82
N ALA A 368 -16.99 -15.18 -25.97
CA ALA A 368 -17.70 -14.18 -25.19
C ALA A 368 -19.21 -14.42 -25.21
N ARG A 369 -19.89 -13.93 -24.17
CA ARG A 369 -21.36 -13.93 -24.13
C ARG A 369 -21.97 -12.84 -25.00
N VAL A 370 -21.32 -11.68 -25.07
CA VAL A 370 -21.75 -10.55 -25.89
C VAL A 370 -20.56 -9.95 -26.63
N LEU A 371 -20.76 -9.63 -27.90
CA LEU A 371 -19.79 -8.94 -28.75
C LEU A 371 -20.38 -7.62 -29.25
N HIS A 372 -19.67 -6.53 -28.98
CA HIS A 372 -19.87 -5.23 -29.61
C HIS A 372 -18.71 -4.96 -30.56
N THR A 373 -18.98 -4.88 -31.86
CA THR A 373 -17.94 -4.59 -32.85
C THR A 373 -18.51 -3.92 -34.09
N GLY A 374 -17.72 -3.00 -34.68
CA GLY A 374 -17.93 -2.49 -36.03
C GLY A 374 -17.12 -3.24 -37.11
N LEU A 375 -16.36 -4.26 -36.71
CA LEU A 375 -15.47 -5.03 -37.59
C LEU A 375 -16.20 -6.25 -38.18
N PRO A 376 -15.72 -6.83 -39.29
CA PRO A 376 -16.30 -8.03 -39.91
C PRO A 376 -15.97 -9.31 -39.12
N ILE A 377 -16.35 -9.35 -37.84
CA ILE A 377 -16.11 -10.45 -36.90
C ILE A 377 -17.46 -11.02 -36.47
N ARG A 378 -17.55 -12.35 -36.36
CA ARG A 378 -18.79 -13.05 -36.00
C ARG A 378 -18.70 -13.69 -34.63
N LEU A 379 -19.86 -13.75 -33.96
CA LEU A 379 -20.07 -14.50 -32.74
C LEU A 379 -21.11 -15.60 -33.02
N GLU A 380 -20.69 -16.86 -32.92
CA GLU A 380 -21.53 -18.05 -33.15
C GLU A 380 -21.33 -19.03 -31.99
N GLU A 381 -22.41 -19.44 -31.31
CA GLU A 381 -22.33 -20.36 -30.15
C GLU A 381 -21.26 -19.94 -29.12
N GLU A 382 -21.24 -18.66 -28.74
CA GLU A 382 -20.27 -18.05 -27.82
C GLU A 382 -18.82 -18.02 -28.32
N LYS A 383 -18.54 -18.52 -29.52
CA LYS A 383 -17.22 -18.48 -30.14
C LYS A 383 -17.08 -17.26 -31.04
N LEU A 384 -16.01 -16.51 -30.80
CA LEU A 384 -15.61 -15.34 -31.57
C LEU A 384 -14.62 -15.78 -32.65
N SER A 385 -14.90 -15.47 -33.92
CA SER A 385 -13.93 -15.68 -34.99
C SER A 385 -14.07 -14.68 -36.13
N GLY A 386 -12.94 -14.36 -36.77
CA GLY A 386 -12.90 -13.46 -37.91
C GLY A 386 -11.48 -13.18 -38.38
N THR A 387 -11.37 -12.52 -39.52
CA THR A 387 -10.08 -12.05 -40.05
C THR A 387 -10.27 -10.65 -40.59
N VAL A 388 -9.38 -9.76 -40.22
CA VAL A 388 -9.34 -8.35 -40.63
C VAL A 388 -7.99 -8.08 -41.28
N GLY A 389 -7.97 -7.38 -42.42
CA GLY A 389 -6.73 -7.04 -43.12
C GLY A 389 -5.92 -8.26 -43.55
N SER A 390 -4.60 -8.22 -43.33
CA SER A 390 -3.65 -9.29 -43.71
C SER A 390 -3.80 -10.59 -42.90
N GLY A 391 -4.37 -10.52 -41.70
CA GLY A 391 -4.38 -11.65 -40.77
C GLY A 391 -3.00 -12.03 -40.20
N GLU A 392 -2.04 -11.09 -40.21
CA GLU A 392 -0.64 -11.32 -39.82
C GLU A 392 -0.47 -11.71 -38.35
N HIS A 393 -1.22 -11.04 -37.45
CA HIS A 393 -1.16 -11.31 -36.02
C HIS A 393 -2.42 -12.00 -35.49
N ILE A 394 -2.29 -12.65 -34.34
CA ILE A 394 -3.41 -13.29 -33.64
C ILE A 394 -3.91 -12.37 -32.52
N LEU A 395 -5.23 -12.19 -32.49
CA LEU A 395 -5.95 -11.58 -31.38
C LEU A 395 -6.80 -12.65 -30.68
N ALA A 396 -6.28 -13.17 -29.57
CA ALA A 396 -6.95 -14.18 -28.74
C ALA A 396 -7.67 -13.51 -27.56
N ILE A 397 -9.00 -13.65 -27.49
CA ILE A 397 -9.80 -12.97 -26.46
C ILE A 397 -10.76 -13.95 -25.78
N ARG A 398 -10.81 -13.96 -24.45
CA ARG A 398 -11.73 -14.84 -23.71
C ARG A 398 -12.39 -14.13 -22.53
N THR A 399 -13.72 -14.19 -22.46
CA THR A 399 -14.46 -13.82 -21.25
C THR A 399 -15.84 -14.45 -21.18
N ASP A 400 -16.40 -14.64 -19.98
CA ASP A 400 -17.82 -14.98 -19.82
C ASP A 400 -18.71 -13.70 -19.79
N GLY A 401 -18.06 -12.53 -19.84
CA GLY A 401 -18.64 -11.21 -19.93
C GLY A 401 -18.79 -10.69 -21.37
N GLU A 402 -18.44 -9.42 -21.54
CA GLU A 402 -18.64 -8.65 -22.76
C GLU A 402 -17.30 -8.28 -23.42
N ILE A 403 -17.26 -8.34 -24.76
CA ILE A 403 -16.15 -7.82 -25.56
C ILE A 403 -16.61 -6.59 -26.34
N SER A 404 -15.83 -5.51 -26.30
CA SER A 404 -15.92 -4.37 -27.22
C SER A 404 -14.66 -4.27 -28.08
N LEU A 405 -14.81 -4.33 -29.40
CA LEU A 405 -13.74 -4.14 -30.38
C LEU A 405 -14.01 -2.88 -31.20
N GLU A 406 -13.13 -1.91 -31.06
CA GLU A 406 -13.19 -0.58 -31.69
C GLU A 406 -11.92 -0.33 -32.51
N THR A 407 -12.02 0.48 -33.56
CA THR A 407 -10.86 1.01 -34.28
C THR A 407 -10.52 2.41 -33.80
N VAL A 408 -9.24 2.70 -33.63
CA VAL A 408 -8.71 4.05 -33.44
C VAL A 408 -8.59 4.69 -34.81
N ASN A 409 -9.28 5.82 -35.01
CA ASN A 409 -9.21 6.63 -36.23
C ASN A 409 -7.90 7.40 -36.34
#